data_AF-A0A4Y8C780-F1
#
_entry.id   AF-A0A4Y8C780-F1
#
_cell.length_a   1.000
_cell.length_b   1.000
_cell.length_c   1.000
_cell.angle_alpha   90.00
_cell.angle_beta   90.00
_cell.angle_gamma   90.00
#
_symmetry.space_group_name_H-M   'P 1'
#
loop_
_entity.id
_entity.type
_entity.pdbx_description
1 polymer ?
#
loop_
_entity_poly.entity_id
_entity_poly.type
_entity_poly.pdbx_seq_one_letter_code
_entity_poly.pdbx_strand_id
1 'polypeptide(L)'
;SKDELEKTMLVNSLGRKWELGFTTLVLFGGAAFAAFPLFYSTSFGGAYWAWLCILFCFILQAVAYEYRKKENNVYGSKTYEIFLKINGYLGVFLIGVAVSSFFSGSEFILNEH
;
A
#
# COMPACT_ATOMS: atom_id res chain seq x y z
N SER A 1 17.35 7.98 -12.73
CA SER A 1 18.13 8.14 -13.97
C SER A 1 18.09 9.60 -14.41
N LYS A 2 19.15 10.09 -15.09
CA LYS A 2 19.16 11.41 -15.73
C LYS A 2 18.34 11.42 -17.04
N ASP A 3 17.96 10.25 -17.55
CA ASP A 3 17.20 10.11 -18.78
C ASP A 3 15.69 9.91 -18.52
N GLU A 4 14.87 10.76 -19.13
CA GLU A 4 13.41 10.76 -18.98
C GLU A 4 12.73 9.59 -19.71
N LEU A 5 13.36 9.10 -20.79
CA LEU A 5 12.91 7.91 -21.51
C LEU A 5 13.04 6.66 -20.63
N GLU A 6 14.21 6.45 -20.03
CA GLU A 6 14.46 5.32 -19.13
C GLU A 6 13.50 5.31 -17.93
N LYS A 7 13.31 6.45 -17.24
CA LYS A 7 12.33 6.56 -16.15
C LYS A 7 10.93 6.19 -16.62
N THR A 8 10.56 6.66 -17.81
CA THR A 8 9.24 6.43 -18.36
C THR A 8 9.00 4.97 -18.71
N MET A 9 10.01 4.29 -19.26
CA MET A 9 9.95 2.84 -19.49
C MET A 9 9.82 2.05 -18.18
N LEU A 10 10.60 2.42 -17.15
CA LEU A 10 10.54 1.77 -15.83
C LEU A 10 9.16 1.92 -15.18
N VAL A 11 8.64 3.14 -15.12
CA VAL A 11 7.32 3.42 -14.50
C VAL A 11 6.19 2.73 -15.28
N ASN A 12 6.23 2.72 -16.61
CA ASN A 12 5.23 2.01 -17.42
C ASN A 12 5.29 0.49 -17.19
N SER A 13 6.49 -0.08 -17.08
CA SER A 13 6.66 -1.52 -16.83
C SER A 13 6.11 -1.94 -15.47
N LEU A 14 6.38 -1.15 -14.43
CA LEU A 14 5.89 -1.37 -13.07
C LEU A 14 4.37 -1.13 -12.98
N GLY A 15 3.87 -0.04 -13.58
CA GLY A 15 2.46 0.32 -13.55
C GLY A 15 1.56 -0.78 -14.14
N ARG A 16 2.00 -1.46 -15.20
CA ARG A 16 1.25 -2.57 -15.82
C ARG A 16 0.94 -3.73 -14.86
N LYS A 17 1.74 -3.91 -13.80
CA LYS A 17 1.58 -5.01 -12.83
C LYS A 17 1.19 -4.54 -11.44
N TRP A 18 1.04 -3.23 -11.24
CA TRP A 18 0.84 -2.67 -9.91
C TRP A 18 -0.43 -3.21 -9.23
N GLU A 19 -1.50 -3.40 -10.00
CA GLU A 19 -2.78 -3.94 -9.53
C GLU A 19 -2.66 -5.31 -8.84
N LEU A 20 -1.66 -6.12 -9.22
CA LEU A 20 -1.42 -7.43 -8.61
C LEU A 20 -1.00 -7.31 -7.15
N GLY A 21 -0.21 -6.29 -6.80
CA GLY A 21 0.20 -6.04 -5.41
C GLY A 21 -1.00 -5.69 -4.53
N PHE A 22 -1.85 -4.78 -5.01
CA PHE A 22 -3.09 -4.40 -4.31
C PHE A 22 -4.04 -5.59 -4.17
N THR A 23 -4.29 -6.32 -5.26
CA THR A 23 -5.20 -7.47 -5.26
C THR A 23 -4.72 -8.57 -4.32
N THR A 24 -3.40 -8.82 -4.27
CA THR A 24 -2.82 -9.80 -3.35
C THR A 24 -3.03 -9.40 -1.89
N LEU A 25 -2.86 -8.11 -1.57
CA LEU A 25 -3.09 -7.60 -0.21
C LEU A 25 -4.55 -7.71 0.22
N VAL A 26 -5.48 -7.34 -0.67
CA VAL A 26 -6.93 -7.46 -0.41
C VAL A 26 -7.34 -8.92 -0.28
N LEU A 27 -6.86 -9.80 -1.18
CA LEU A 27 -7.11 -11.23 -1.12
C LEU A 27 -6.57 -11.84 0.17
N PHE A 28 -5.37 -11.45 0.61
CA PHE A 28 -4.81 -11.88 1.88
C PHE A 28 -5.71 -11.48 3.06
N GLY A 29 -6.19 -10.24 3.10
CA GLY A 29 -7.11 -9.77 4.13
C GLY A 29 -8.43 -10.56 4.14
N GLY A 30 -9.02 -10.80 2.97
CA GLY A 30 -10.26 -11.58 2.84
C GLY A 30 -10.09 -13.05 3.20
N ALA A 31 -8.98 -13.67 2.79
CA ALA A 31 -8.66 -15.05 3.14
C ALA A 31 -8.39 -15.19 4.66
N ALA A 32 -7.68 -14.24 5.26
CA ALA A 32 -7.46 -14.20 6.71
C ALA A 32 -8.79 -14.05 7.48
N PHE A 33 -9.70 -13.19 7.01
CA PHE A 33 -11.03 -13.05 7.58
C PHE A 33 -11.84 -14.36 7.51
N ALA A 34 -11.80 -15.06 6.38
CA ALA A 34 -12.56 -16.30 6.18
C ALA A 34 -11.97 -17.51 6.93
N ALA A 35 -10.64 -17.66 6.94
CA ALA A 35 -9.97 -18.80 7.54
C ALA A 35 -9.69 -18.63 9.04
N PHE A 36 -9.33 -17.42 9.48
CA PHE A 36 -8.87 -17.13 10.84
C PHE A 36 -9.46 -15.82 11.39
N PRO A 37 -10.77 -15.80 11.74
CA PRO A 37 -11.47 -14.57 12.10
C PRO A 37 -10.90 -13.88 13.36
N LEU A 38 -10.44 -14.65 14.36
CA LEU A 38 -9.81 -14.09 15.56
C LEU A 38 -8.47 -13.42 15.24
N PHE A 39 -7.65 -14.05 14.38
CA PHE A 39 -6.38 -13.48 13.92
C PHE A 39 -6.59 -12.20 13.12
N TYR A 40 -7.59 -12.20 12.23
CA TYR A 40 -7.98 -11.02 11.47
C TYR A 40 -8.37 -9.87 12.40
N SER A 41 -9.25 -10.13 13.38
CA SER A 41 -9.74 -9.12 14.32
C SER A 41 -8.62 -8.48 15.14
N THR A 42 -7.74 -9.29 15.74
CA THR A 42 -6.63 -8.75 16.55
C THR A 42 -5.58 -8.03 15.71
N SER A 43 -5.29 -8.52 14.50
CA SER A 43 -4.29 -7.93 13.60
C SER A 43 -4.74 -6.58 13.03
N PHE A 44 -5.97 -6.52 12.52
CA PHE A 44 -6.52 -5.30 11.92
C PHE A 44 -7.00 -4.31 12.99
N GLY A 45 -7.46 -4.79 14.14
CA GLY A 45 -7.83 -3.94 15.27
C GLY A 45 -6.63 -3.37 16.02
N GLY A 46 -5.63 -4.20 16.32
CA GLY A 46 -4.43 -3.80 17.08
C GLY A 46 -3.50 -2.87 16.29
N ALA A 47 -3.33 -3.11 15.00
CA ALA A 47 -2.51 -2.28 14.11
C ALA A 47 -3.37 -1.40 13.18
N TYR A 48 -4.51 -0.90 13.67
CA TYR A 48 -5.50 -0.18 12.86
C TYR A 48 -4.89 0.92 11.99
N TRP A 49 -4.10 1.81 12.61
CA TRP A 49 -3.45 2.92 11.90
C TRP A 49 -2.43 2.47 10.87
N ALA A 50 -1.71 1.38 11.13
CA ALA A 50 -0.75 0.85 10.16
C ALA A 50 -1.47 0.34 8.91
N TRP A 51 -2.54 -0.45 9.08
CA TRP A 51 -3.35 -0.95 7.96
C TRP A 51 -4.02 0.17 7.16
N LEU A 52 -4.55 1.20 7.83
CA LEU A 52 -5.11 2.37 7.17
C LEU A 52 -4.08 3.11 6.31
N CYS A 53 -2.88 3.33 6.86
CA CYS A 53 -1.77 3.96 6.14
C CYS A 53 -1.34 3.12 4.93
N ILE A 54 -1.29 1.79 5.06
CA ILE A 54 -0.97 0.89 3.93
C ILE A 54 -2.03 1.07 2.84
N LEU A 55 -3.31 1.03 3.19
CA LEU A 55 -4.39 1.20 2.21
C LEU A 55 -4.27 2.54 1.47
N PHE A 56 -4.03 3.63 2.20
CA PHE A 56 -3.87 4.96 1.62
C PHE A 56 -2.65 5.05 0.69
N CYS A 57 -1.53 4.43 1.07
CA CYS A 57 -0.37 4.28 0.21
C CYS A 57 -0.75 3.59 -1.10
N PHE A 58 -1.41 2.44 -1.06
CA PHE A 58 -1.84 1.76 -2.30
C PHE A 58 -2.78 2.63 -3.14
N ILE A 59 -3.74 3.35 -2.56
CA ILE A 59 -4.63 4.26 -3.31
C ILE A 59 -3.82 5.37 -4.01
N LEU A 60 -2.91 6.03 -3.30
CA LEU A 60 -2.04 7.06 -3.89
C LEU A 60 -1.16 6.48 -5.01
N GLN A 61 -0.70 5.25 -4.84
CA GLN A 61 0.11 4.56 -5.85
C GLN A 61 -0.71 4.27 -7.12
N ALA A 62 -1.97 3.83 -6.98
CA ALA A 62 -2.91 3.62 -8.07
C ALA A 62 -3.11 4.90 -8.88
N VAL A 63 -3.45 5.97 -8.18
CA VAL A 63 -3.71 7.29 -8.77
C VAL A 63 -2.46 7.80 -9.47
N ALA A 64 -1.29 7.63 -8.87
CA ALA A 64 -0.04 8.09 -9.46
C ALA A 64 0.34 7.31 -10.73
N TYR A 65 0.05 6.01 -10.85
CA TYR A 65 0.27 5.28 -12.09
C TYR A 65 -0.72 5.67 -13.19
N GLU A 66 -2.01 5.81 -12.84
CA GLU A 66 -3.09 6.10 -13.79
C GLU A 66 -3.04 7.55 -14.32
N TYR A 67 -2.84 8.53 -13.43
CA TYR A 67 -2.93 9.96 -13.78
C TYR A 67 -1.60 10.59 -14.23
N ARG A 68 -0.46 9.88 -14.14
CA ARG A 68 0.85 10.42 -14.56
C ARG A 68 0.87 10.83 -16.03
N LYS A 69 0.20 10.09 -16.92
CA LYS A 69 0.23 10.30 -18.38
C LYS A 69 -1.14 10.67 -19.01
N LYS A 70 -2.18 10.92 -18.21
CA LYS A 70 -3.46 11.37 -18.75
C LYS A 70 -3.32 12.73 -19.43
N GLU A 71 -3.98 12.89 -20.59
CA GLU A 71 -4.21 14.19 -21.21
C GLU A 71 -4.99 15.08 -20.22
N ASN A 72 -4.54 16.33 -20.04
CA ASN A 72 -5.02 17.27 -19.01
C ASN A 72 -4.57 16.99 -17.57
N ASN A 73 -3.35 16.48 -17.37
CA ASN A 73 -2.77 16.40 -16.04
C ASN A 73 -2.50 17.80 -15.45
N VAL A 74 -3.30 18.20 -14.45
CA VAL A 74 -3.25 19.49 -13.76
C VAL A 74 -2.01 19.68 -12.87
N TYR A 75 -1.48 18.58 -12.31
CA TYR A 75 -0.38 18.61 -11.33
C TYR A 75 1.00 18.27 -11.93
N GLY A 76 1.05 17.90 -13.21
CA GLY A 76 2.27 17.50 -13.93
C GLY A 76 2.79 16.10 -13.56
N SER A 77 3.59 15.51 -14.45
CA SER A 77 4.14 14.15 -14.28
C SER A 77 5.10 14.04 -13.09
N LYS A 78 5.85 15.11 -12.78
CA LYS A 78 6.82 15.16 -11.68
C LYS A 78 6.18 14.98 -10.30
N THR A 79 4.98 15.51 -10.09
CA THR A 79 4.28 15.39 -8.80
C THR A 79 3.90 13.93 -8.52
N TYR A 80 3.37 13.23 -9.53
CA TYR A 80 3.07 11.81 -9.41
C TYR A 80 4.33 10.94 -9.26
N GLU A 81 5.45 11.32 -9.89
CA GLU A 81 6.73 10.64 -9.68
C GLU A 81 7.25 10.79 -8.25
N ILE A 82 7.06 11.96 -7.63
CA ILE A 82 7.38 12.17 -6.21
C ILE A 82 6.47 11.30 -5.34
N PHE A 83 5.17 11.25 -5.62
CA PHE A 83 4.26 10.36 -4.89
C PHE A 83 4.67 8.89 -5.00
N LEU A 84 5.00 8.39 -6.21
CA LEU A 84 5.49 7.02 -6.39
C LEU A 84 6.79 6.76 -5.61
N LYS A 85 7.70 7.74 -5.57
CA LYS A 85 8.95 7.62 -4.82
C LYS A 85 8.70 7.55 -3.31
N ILE A 86 7.85 8.42 -2.77
CA ILE A 86 7.47 8.41 -1.35
C ILE A 86 6.77 7.08 -1.02
N ASN A 87 5.84 6.65 -1.87
CA ASN A 87 5.13 5.38 -1.69
C ASN A 87 6.07 4.18 -1.64
N GLY A 88 7.10 4.16 -2.48
CA GLY A 88 8.10 3.09 -2.49
C GLY A 88 8.83 2.93 -1.15
N TYR A 89 9.14 4.03 -0.46
CA TYR A 89 9.73 3.98 0.88
C TYR A 89 8.70 3.68 1.95
N LEU A 90 7.58 4.40 1.91
CA LEU A 90 6.56 4.33 2.95
C LEU A 90 5.85 2.97 2.97
N GLY A 91 5.59 2.38 1.80
CA GLY A 91 5.00 1.06 1.66
C GLY A 91 5.87 -0.04 2.28
N VAL A 92 7.17 -0.06 1.99
CA VAL A 92 8.11 -1.03 2.58
C VAL A 92 8.20 -0.87 4.10
N PHE A 93 8.28 0.38 4.58
CA PHE A 93 8.31 0.67 6.00
C PHE A 93 7.03 0.21 6.72
N LEU A 94 5.85 0.52 6.16
CA LEU A 94 4.57 0.16 6.77
C LEU A 94 4.32 -1.35 6.78
N ILE A 95 4.73 -2.08 5.73
CA ILE A 95 4.69 -3.55 5.73
C ILE A 95 5.58 -4.08 6.86
N GLY A 96 6.77 -3.50 7.05
CA GLY A 96 7.64 -3.84 8.18
C GLY A 96 6.98 -3.59 9.54
N VAL A 97 6.28 -2.46 9.70
CA VAL A 97 5.50 -2.15 10.91
C VAL A 97 4.36 -3.16 11.12
N ALA A 98 3.61 -3.50 10.08
CA ALA A 98 2.53 -4.49 10.16
C ALA A 98 3.06 -5.87 10.58
N VAL A 99 4.16 -6.32 9.97
CA VAL A 99 4.82 -7.58 10.36
C VAL A 99 5.34 -7.51 11.78
N SER A 100 6.01 -6.41 12.17
CA SER A 100 6.49 -6.22 13.54
C SER A 100 5.35 -6.24 14.56
N SER A 101 4.17 -5.76 14.20
CA SER A 101 2.99 -5.80 15.07
C SER A 101 2.54 -7.24 15.37
N PHE A 102 2.78 -8.19 14.45
CA PHE A 102 2.48 -9.60 14.70
C PHE A 102 3.39 -10.21 15.77
N PHE A 103 4.64 -9.72 15.89
CA PHE A 103 5.62 -10.24 16.85
C PHE A 103 5.62 -9.48 18.18
N SER A 104 5.39 -8.17 18.15
CA SER A 104 5.45 -7.33 19.35
C SER A 104 4.23 -7.50 20.26
N GLY A 105 3.13 -8.07 19.74
CA GLY A 105 1.84 -8.14 20.42
C GLY A 105 1.20 -6.76 20.53
N SER A 106 0.02 -6.57 19.95
CA SER A 106 -0.79 -5.39 20.21
C SER A 106 -1.34 -5.47 21.64
N GLU A 107 -1.33 -4.37 22.40
CA GLU A 107 -2.16 -4.31 23.62
C GLU A 107 -3.63 -4.28 23.19
N PHE A 108 -4.27 -5.45 23.15
CA PHE A 108 -5.71 -5.56 22.99
C PHE A 108 -6.34 -5.77 24.37
N ILE A 109 -7.22 -4.85 24.75
CA ILE A 109 -8.08 -4.99 25.93
C ILE A 109 -9.29 -5.82 25.50
N LEU A 110 -9.38 -7.07 25.96
CA LEU A 110 -10.63 -7.84 25.87
C LEU A 110 -11.62 -7.20 26.86
N ASN A 111 -12.65 -6.52 26.36
CA ASN A 111 -13.79 -6.17 27.20
C ASN A 111 -14.66 -7.42 27.33
N GLU A 112 -14.64 -8.04 28.50
CA GLU A 112 -15.58 -9.09 28.91
C GLU A 112 -16.95 -8.45 29.16
N HIS A 113 -17.82 -8.52 28.16
CA HIS A 113 -19.26 -8.35 28.32
C HIS A 113 -19.98 -9.54 27.69
#